data_AF-A0A1Q7YAH6-F1
#
_entry.id   AF-A0A1Q7YAH6-F1
#
_cell.length_a   1.000
_cell.length_b   1.000
_cell.length_c   1.000
_cell.angle_alpha   90.00
_cell.angle_beta   90.00
_cell.angle_gamma   90.00
#
_symmetry.space_group_name_H-M   'P 1'
#
loop_
_entity.id
_entity.type
_entity.pdbx_description
1 polymer ?
#
loop_
_entity_poly.entity_id
_entity_poly.type
_entity_poly.pdbx_seq_one_letter_code
_entity_poly.pdbx_strand_id
1 'polypeptide(L)'
;MYVGDAACAACHANAAAVYRQHPMAQSFHQLTSPVAPLDSPLYNAATGFSYSVLRAGRQWYQEEYLEGPAGKRLHDLRRRMDFVMGSGHVGRTYFTTQNGRLFQLPLTWYRQHGWDFSPGYEINNARFDRVLPDRCLACHGSYPRPIPFLEGKYAALPPGIGCERCHGPGALHVAERQAGGGRRLAAGRTYDNTIVNPARLPLERRLDVCEQCHVHTTVTVLREGRDAFSYLPSQPLSDQVAFFKVAGSIDIVSHADRLRQSACFIATRGTSRPLECATCHDPHQPPPALPERSRPCVTCHAAAALAQRLAPAARRDHIASADCVGCHMPRVRERVPHSVFTDHWIRVVTAPSPPQPPRRGAAPIEAYFERDRAGPEAAIYQGMGAVVYASLANDGRVLAKAAAALQGALGADTTRGEAFFLLGLAYRQTGKTDAALRALEQAVRIDSNRPDRLQALARVYERAGRPPAAIAALYRRALQLQPALAWIRADYADFLHAQGWELRADAESAYRTALVEQPSLDVAWFNLGVLLTEEGRLPAASDAFRNAVQLNPFLAEALSDLVEIGTTPHAVLTVR
;
A
#
# COMPACT_ATOMS: atom_id res chain seq x y z
N MET A 1 -1.96 -17.58 -17.42
CA MET A 1 -2.25 -17.95 -16.01
C MET A 1 -0.94 -18.14 -15.27
N TYR A 2 -0.93 -17.87 -13.96
CA TYR A 2 0.23 -18.05 -13.09
C TYR A 2 0.28 -19.49 -12.57
N VAL A 3 1.48 -20.08 -12.49
CA VAL A 3 1.69 -21.48 -12.05
C VAL A 3 2.28 -21.59 -10.65
N GLY A 4 2.81 -20.49 -10.11
CA GLY A 4 3.47 -20.44 -8.82
C GLY A 4 4.88 -21.02 -8.83
N ASP A 5 5.67 -20.62 -7.83
CA ASP A 5 7.11 -20.92 -7.76
C ASP A 5 7.40 -22.42 -7.63
N ALA A 6 6.47 -23.21 -7.10
CA ALA A 6 6.63 -24.66 -6.98
C ALA A 6 6.75 -25.34 -8.36
N ALA A 7 6.00 -24.87 -9.36
CA ALA A 7 6.09 -25.37 -10.73
C ALA A 7 7.45 -25.03 -11.36
N CYS A 8 7.95 -23.81 -11.11
CA CYS A 8 9.27 -23.39 -11.55
C CYS A 8 10.37 -24.23 -10.88
N ALA A 9 10.27 -24.47 -9.57
CA ALA A 9 11.24 -25.23 -8.79
C ALA A 9 11.37 -26.70 -9.23
N ALA A 10 10.32 -27.30 -9.78
CA ALA A 10 10.35 -28.67 -10.28
C ALA A 10 11.37 -28.87 -11.42
N CYS A 11 11.61 -27.84 -12.25
CA CYS A 11 12.61 -27.88 -13.34
C CYS A 11 13.87 -27.04 -13.05
N HIS A 12 13.76 -26.05 -12.14
CA HIS A 12 14.82 -25.09 -11.81
C HIS A 12 15.23 -25.15 -10.34
N ALA A 13 15.34 -26.36 -9.78
CA ALA A 13 15.53 -26.60 -8.35
C ALA A 13 16.69 -25.78 -7.73
N ASN A 14 17.84 -25.70 -8.41
CA ASN A 14 18.99 -24.94 -7.89
C ASN A 14 18.70 -23.42 -7.83
N ALA A 15 18.22 -22.84 -8.93
CA ALA A 15 17.89 -21.42 -8.97
C ALA A 15 16.81 -21.05 -7.95
N ALA A 16 15.77 -21.90 -7.82
CA ALA A 16 14.73 -21.71 -6.82
C ALA A 16 15.26 -21.85 -5.38
N ALA A 17 16.15 -22.80 -5.12
CA ALA A 17 16.76 -22.99 -3.80
C ALA A 17 17.59 -21.78 -3.36
N VAL A 18 18.39 -21.23 -4.27
CA VAL A 18 19.17 -20.01 -4.02
C VAL A 18 18.24 -18.80 -3.84
N TYR A 19 17.29 -18.60 -4.76
CA TYR A 19 16.41 -17.44 -4.73
C TYR A 19 15.51 -17.40 -3.48
N ARG A 20 15.11 -18.54 -2.90
CA ARG A 20 14.37 -18.58 -1.63
C ARG A 20 15.11 -17.93 -0.45
N GLN A 21 16.42 -17.81 -0.52
CA GLN A 21 17.24 -17.13 0.48
C GLN A 21 17.35 -15.62 0.20
N HIS A 22 16.93 -15.17 -0.99
CA HIS A 22 16.99 -13.78 -1.38
C HIS A 22 15.97 -12.92 -0.60
N PRO A 23 16.32 -11.67 -0.22
CA PRO A 23 15.40 -10.78 0.49
C PRO A 23 14.07 -10.53 -0.23
N MET A 24 14.05 -10.57 -1.56
CA MET A 24 12.81 -10.47 -2.36
C MET A 24 11.89 -11.69 -2.15
N ALA A 25 12.42 -12.91 -2.07
CA ALA A 25 11.59 -14.09 -1.79
C ALA A 25 11.08 -14.11 -0.33
N GLN A 26 11.71 -13.35 0.55
CA GLN A 26 11.35 -13.26 1.98
C GLN A 26 10.59 -11.97 2.33
N SER A 27 10.22 -11.15 1.32
CA SER A 27 9.60 -9.84 1.53
C SER A 27 8.19 -9.89 2.10
N PHE A 28 7.54 -11.06 2.08
CA PHE A 28 6.27 -11.32 2.75
C PHE A 28 6.16 -12.81 3.11
N HIS A 29 5.76 -13.15 4.32
CA HIS A 29 5.58 -14.55 4.74
C HIS A 29 4.71 -14.65 6.00
N GLN A 30 4.19 -15.84 6.28
CA GLN A 30 3.53 -16.12 7.55
C GLN A 30 4.56 -16.09 8.70
N LEU A 31 4.19 -15.53 9.85
CA LEU A 31 5.05 -15.52 11.01
C LEU A 31 5.14 -16.93 11.62
N THR A 32 6.29 -17.58 11.44
CA THR A 32 6.58 -18.89 12.04
C THR A 32 7.80 -18.87 12.96
N SER A 33 8.57 -17.79 12.92
CA SER A 33 9.85 -17.65 13.62
C SER A 33 9.69 -16.84 14.91
N PRO A 34 10.60 -17.00 15.89
CA PRO A 34 10.65 -16.11 17.05
C PRO A 34 10.80 -14.64 16.65
N VAL A 35 10.15 -13.77 17.41
CA VAL A 35 10.22 -12.32 17.27
C VAL A 35 11.16 -11.78 18.34
N ALA A 36 11.90 -10.71 18.06
CA ALA A 36 12.70 -10.03 19.07
C ALA A 36 11.79 -9.52 20.21
N PRO A 37 12.18 -9.67 21.49
CA PRO A 37 11.42 -9.10 22.60
C PRO A 37 11.37 -7.57 22.50
N LEU A 38 10.35 -6.98 23.12
CA LEU A 38 10.28 -5.54 23.38
C LEU A 38 10.42 -5.34 24.90
N ASP A 39 11.56 -4.79 25.32
CA ASP A 39 11.91 -4.69 26.75
C ASP A 39 11.03 -3.66 27.50
N SER A 40 10.65 -2.57 26.81
CA SER A 40 9.81 -1.51 27.35
C SER A 40 8.70 -1.13 26.37
N PRO A 41 7.46 -0.88 26.82
CA PRO A 41 6.36 -0.46 25.97
C PRO A 41 6.68 0.85 25.22
N LEU A 42 6.18 0.97 23.99
CA LEU A 42 6.25 2.20 23.20
C LEU A 42 5.04 3.08 23.48
N TYR A 43 5.28 4.32 23.91
CA TYR A 43 4.22 5.27 24.25
C TYR A 43 3.94 6.27 23.13
N ASN A 44 2.68 6.41 22.74
CA ASN A 44 2.22 7.41 21.78
C ASN A 44 1.66 8.62 22.52
N ALA A 45 2.46 9.67 22.67
CA ALA A 45 2.07 10.87 23.42
C ALA A 45 0.84 11.61 22.85
N ALA A 46 0.56 11.50 21.54
CA ALA A 46 -0.59 12.18 20.93
C ALA A 46 -1.93 11.52 21.29
N THR A 47 -1.91 10.22 21.59
CA THR A 47 -3.12 9.43 21.88
C THR A 47 -3.16 8.90 23.31
N GLY A 48 -2.04 8.91 24.03
CA GLY A 48 -1.92 8.31 25.37
C GLY A 48 -1.79 6.78 25.38
N PHE A 49 -1.87 6.11 24.23
CA PHE A 49 -1.72 4.66 24.17
C PHE A 49 -0.28 4.20 24.38
N SER A 50 -0.13 3.09 25.07
CA SER A 50 1.12 2.32 25.15
C SER A 50 0.98 1.02 24.38
N TYR A 51 2.08 0.59 23.76
CA TYR A 51 2.12 -0.59 22.90
C TYR A 51 3.22 -1.56 23.33
N SER A 52 2.88 -2.83 23.42
CA SER A 52 3.79 -3.91 23.82
C SER A 52 3.80 -5.06 22.83
N VAL A 53 4.87 -5.86 22.84
CA VAL A 53 4.96 -7.13 22.11
C VAL A 53 4.97 -8.26 23.13
N LEU A 54 3.98 -9.14 23.04
CA LEU A 54 3.76 -10.21 23.99
C LEU A 54 3.88 -11.57 23.32
N ARG A 55 4.29 -12.56 24.10
CA ARG A 55 4.29 -13.96 23.69
C ARG A 55 3.33 -14.75 24.57
N ALA A 56 2.38 -15.45 23.96
CA ALA A 56 1.52 -16.41 24.65
C ALA A 56 1.68 -17.79 23.99
N GLY A 57 2.37 -18.70 24.69
CA GLY A 57 2.76 -20.00 24.14
C GLY A 57 3.69 -19.87 22.92
N ARG A 58 3.22 -20.33 21.76
CA ARG A 58 3.94 -20.26 20.47
C ARG A 58 3.55 -19.05 19.62
N GLN A 59 2.57 -18.27 20.06
CA GLN A 59 2.02 -17.15 19.30
C GLN A 59 2.54 -15.82 19.84
N TRP A 60 2.62 -14.83 18.94
CA TRP A 60 3.03 -13.47 19.26
C TRP A 60 1.87 -12.50 19.06
N TYR A 61 1.84 -11.47 19.88
CA TYR A 61 0.78 -10.48 19.92
C TYR A 61 1.38 -9.09 20.01
N GLN A 62 0.71 -8.12 19.39
CA GLN A 62 0.84 -6.73 19.81
C GLN A 62 -0.34 -6.38 20.71
N GLU A 63 -0.02 -5.72 21.82
CA GLU A 63 -0.98 -5.20 22.80
C GLU A 63 -0.96 -3.68 22.71
N GLU A 64 -2.14 -3.07 22.76
CA GLU A 64 -2.35 -1.65 22.98
C GLU A 64 -3.14 -1.48 24.28
N TYR A 65 -2.76 -0.52 25.12
CA TYR A 65 -3.48 -0.25 26.35
C TYR A 65 -3.43 1.22 26.78
N LEU A 66 -4.37 1.61 27.64
CA LEU A 66 -4.36 2.87 28.39
C LEU A 66 -4.23 2.61 29.88
N GLU A 67 -3.39 3.39 30.54
CA GLU A 67 -3.24 3.40 31.99
C GLU A 67 -3.96 4.61 32.59
N GLY A 68 -4.75 4.35 33.63
CA GLY A 68 -5.40 5.36 34.46
C GLY A 68 -4.60 5.63 35.73
N PRO A 69 -5.20 6.42 36.66
CA PRO A 69 -4.61 6.67 37.97
C PRO A 69 -4.22 5.37 38.69
N ALA A 70 -3.09 5.42 39.41
CA ALA A 70 -2.51 4.27 40.11
C ALA A 70 -2.18 3.04 39.23
N GLY A 71 -1.99 3.24 37.91
CA GLY A 71 -1.60 2.17 36.98
C GLY A 71 -2.74 1.22 36.60
N LYS A 72 -4.00 1.57 36.88
CA LYS A 72 -5.15 0.76 36.48
C LYS A 72 -5.27 0.71 34.96
N ARG A 73 -5.34 -0.49 34.37
CA ARG A 73 -5.70 -0.66 32.95
C ARG A 73 -7.12 -0.17 32.71
N LEU A 74 -7.28 0.90 31.92
CA LEU A 74 -8.59 1.44 31.51
C LEU A 74 -9.04 0.84 30.18
N HIS A 75 -8.08 0.47 29.33
CA HIS A 75 -8.29 -0.13 28.03
C HIS A 75 -7.17 -1.13 27.75
N ASP A 76 -7.51 -2.23 27.09
CA ASP A 76 -6.57 -3.22 26.58
C ASP A 76 -7.13 -3.85 25.31
N LEU A 77 -6.30 -3.93 24.28
CA LEU A 77 -6.64 -4.58 23.03
C LEU A 77 -5.43 -5.33 22.49
N ARG A 78 -5.63 -6.63 22.21
CA ARG A 78 -4.57 -7.51 21.72
C ARG A 78 -4.90 -8.03 20.33
N ARG A 79 -3.89 -8.10 19.46
CA ARG A 79 -3.99 -8.72 18.14
C ARG A 79 -2.82 -9.65 17.88
N ARG A 80 -3.13 -10.84 17.37
CA ARG A 80 -2.13 -11.85 17.01
C ARG A 80 -1.34 -11.37 15.79
N MET A 81 -0.03 -11.59 15.82
CA MET A 81 0.86 -11.35 14.70
C MET A 81 0.84 -12.60 13.79
N ASP A 82 0.24 -12.46 12.60
CA ASP A 82 0.02 -13.56 11.66
C ASP A 82 1.03 -13.59 10.51
N PHE A 83 1.33 -12.41 9.96
CA PHE A 83 2.20 -12.26 8.80
C PHE A 83 3.28 -11.22 9.05
N VAL A 84 4.35 -11.34 8.28
CA VAL A 84 5.51 -10.45 8.27
C VAL A 84 5.67 -9.89 6.86
N MET A 85 5.82 -8.57 6.76
CA MET A 85 6.30 -7.87 5.58
C MET A 85 7.70 -7.35 5.84
N GLY A 86 8.61 -7.65 4.91
CA GLY A 86 10.03 -7.36 5.01
C GLY A 86 10.86 -8.58 5.40
N SER A 87 12.03 -8.72 4.77
CA SER A 87 12.98 -9.81 5.03
C SER A 87 13.71 -9.68 6.39
N GLY A 88 13.66 -8.49 7.00
CA GLY A 88 14.49 -8.13 8.16
C GLY A 88 15.85 -7.52 7.80
N HIS A 89 16.15 -7.30 6.51
CA HIS A 89 17.33 -6.53 6.11
C HIS A 89 17.26 -5.06 6.57
N VAL A 90 16.06 -4.47 6.48
CA VAL A 90 15.75 -3.13 6.98
C VAL A 90 14.87 -3.24 8.22
N GLY A 91 13.71 -3.89 8.07
CA GLY A 91 12.79 -4.15 9.16
C GLY A 91 11.79 -5.25 8.84
N ARG A 92 10.92 -5.52 9.81
CA ARG A 92 9.82 -6.47 9.79
C ARG A 92 8.58 -5.80 10.36
N THR A 93 7.62 -5.54 9.49
CA THR A 93 6.28 -5.04 9.83
C THR A 93 5.33 -6.22 9.94
N TYR A 94 4.46 -6.19 10.94
CA TYR A 94 3.59 -7.33 11.24
C TYR A 94 2.13 -7.03 10.90
N PHE A 95 1.38 -8.08 10.61
CA PHE A 95 -0.03 -7.99 10.22
C PHE A 95 -0.85 -9.01 11.00
N THR A 96 -2.10 -8.66 11.28
CA THR A 96 -3.12 -9.55 11.86
C THR A 96 -4.23 -9.82 10.85
N THR A 97 -4.98 -10.90 11.05
CA THR A 97 -6.07 -11.32 10.19
C THR A 97 -7.39 -11.30 10.96
N GLN A 98 -8.40 -10.66 10.40
CA GLN A 98 -9.78 -10.72 10.88
C GLN A 98 -10.69 -11.11 9.72
N ASN A 99 -11.41 -12.23 9.83
CA ASN A 99 -12.26 -12.77 8.77
C ASN A 99 -11.59 -12.84 7.39
N GLY A 100 -10.30 -13.20 7.38
CA GLY A 100 -9.47 -13.32 6.17
C GLY A 100 -8.93 -11.99 5.62
N ARG A 101 -9.26 -10.85 6.24
CA ARG A 101 -8.74 -9.52 5.87
C ARG A 101 -7.53 -9.17 6.72
N LEU A 102 -6.50 -8.63 6.08
CA LEU A 102 -5.21 -8.28 6.69
C LEU A 102 -5.16 -6.83 7.14
N PHE A 103 -4.67 -6.62 8.36
CA PHE A 103 -4.50 -5.31 8.96
C PHE A 103 -3.06 -5.16 9.47
N GLN A 104 -2.42 -4.05 9.12
CA GLN A 104 -1.10 -3.68 9.60
C GLN A 104 -1.16 -3.43 11.12
N LEU A 105 -0.20 -3.97 11.85
CA LEU A 105 -0.06 -3.76 13.28
C LEU A 105 0.77 -2.50 13.59
N PRO A 106 0.54 -1.83 14.75
CA PRO A 106 1.18 -0.57 15.11
C PRO A 106 2.69 -0.57 15.18
N LEU A 107 3.33 -1.71 15.50
CA LEU A 107 4.77 -1.77 15.73
C LEU A 107 5.50 -2.54 14.63
N THR A 108 6.67 -2.03 14.25
CA THR A 108 7.64 -2.61 13.32
C THR A 108 8.97 -2.79 14.04
N TRP A 109 9.64 -3.92 13.77
CA TRP A 109 11.01 -4.13 14.23
C TRP A 109 11.98 -3.69 13.13
N TYR A 110 12.89 -2.77 13.45
CA TYR A 110 13.92 -2.25 12.55
C TYR A 110 15.29 -2.77 12.95
N ARG A 111 16.08 -3.26 11.99
CA ARG A 111 17.36 -3.92 12.27
C ARG A 111 18.39 -3.02 12.97
N GLN A 112 18.36 -1.72 12.67
CA GLN A 112 19.32 -0.74 13.20
C GLN A 112 18.82 0.03 14.43
N HIS A 113 17.58 -0.19 14.86
CA HIS A 113 16.96 0.59 15.94
C HIS A 113 16.21 -0.26 16.97
N GLY A 114 15.78 -1.47 16.62
CA GLY A 114 14.84 -2.24 17.41
C GLY A 114 13.41 -1.87 17.07
N TRP A 115 12.50 -1.97 18.05
CA TRP A 115 11.09 -1.69 17.85
C TRP A 115 10.79 -0.19 17.80
N ASP A 116 9.97 0.20 16.84
CA ASP A 116 9.31 1.50 16.81
C ASP A 116 7.96 1.38 16.09
N PHE A 117 7.22 2.48 15.99
CA PHE A 117 5.99 2.55 15.22
C PHE A 117 6.20 2.18 13.75
N SER A 118 5.22 1.46 13.22
CA SER A 118 5.09 1.13 11.82
C SER A 118 5.02 2.40 10.97
N PRO A 119 5.56 2.41 9.73
CA PRO A 119 5.63 3.64 8.94
C PRO A 119 4.28 4.36 8.81
N GLY A 120 4.25 5.65 9.13
CA GLY A 120 3.07 6.51 9.10
C GLY A 120 2.21 6.48 10.37
N TYR A 121 2.46 5.60 11.35
CA TYR A 121 1.75 5.60 12.64
C TYR A 121 2.15 6.78 13.53
N GLU A 122 3.34 7.35 13.31
CA GLU A 122 3.80 8.58 13.96
C GLU A 122 3.01 9.82 13.52
N ILE A 123 2.33 9.76 12.37
CA ILE A 123 1.49 10.84 11.83
C ILE A 123 0.02 10.56 12.06
N ASN A 124 -0.44 9.36 11.66
CA ASN A 124 -1.82 8.92 11.79
C ASN A 124 -1.84 7.49 12.30
N ASN A 125 -1.93 7.35 13.63
CA ASN A 125 -2.02 6.07 14.30
C ASN A 125 -3.43 5.49 14.13
N ALA A 126 -3.58 4.62 13.14
CA ALA A 126 -4.81 3.90 12.84
C ALA A 126 -4.98 2.62 13.69
N ARG A 127 -4.20 2.48 14.78
CA ARG A 127 -4.26 1.38 15.75
C ARG A 127 -4.28 0.03 15.03
N PHE A 128 -5.29 -0.81 15.24
CA PHE A 128 -5.41 -2.13 14.59
C PHE A 128 -6.29 -2.15 13.34
N ASP A 129 -6.71 -0.99 12.82
CA ASP A 129 -7.71 -0.90 11.74
C ASP A 129 -7.11 -0.50 10.38
N ARG A 130 -5.78 -0.37 10.28
CA ARG A 130 -5.12 -0.08 9.00
C ARG A 130 -5.08 -1.31 8.10
N VAL A 131 -6.04 -1.41 7.19
CA VAL A 131 -6.10 -2.46 6.16
C VAL A 131 -4.81 -2.50 5.33
N LEU A 132 -4.32 -3.70 5.00
CA LEU A 132 -3.21 -3.89 4.06
C LEU A 132 -3.70 -3.60 2.62
N PRO A 133 -3.21 -2.53 1.96
CA PRO A 133 -3.61 -2.27 0.58
C PRO A 133 -2.91 -3.21 -0.40
N ASP A 134 -3.58 -3.51 -1.51
CA ASP A 134 -3.06 -4.40 -2.56
C ASP A 134 -1.71 -3.90 -3.10
N ARG A 135 -1.52 -2.57 -3.15
CA ARG A 135 -0.28 -1.95 -3.63
C ARG A 135 0.93 -2.29 -2.75
N CYS A 136 0.76 -2.54 -1.45
CA CYS A 136 1.85 -3.02 -0.61
C CYS A 136 2.29 -4.42 -1.05
N LEU A 137 1.35 -5.33 -1.33
CA LEU A 137 1.67 -6.66 -1.84
C LEU A 137 2.22 -6.64 -3.26
N ALA A 138 1.85 -5.68 -4.12
CA ALA A 138 2.45 -5.55 -5.44
C ALA A 138 3.99 -5.41 -5.39
N CYS A 139 4.52 -4.87 -4.29
CA CYS A 139 5.96 -4.73 -4.05
C CYS A 139 6.57 -5.76 -3.10
N HIS A 140 5.76 -6.52 -2.36
CA HIS A 140 6.21 -7.44 -1.31
C HIS A 140 5.76 -8.89 -1.47
N GLY A 141 4.83 -9.17 -2.37
CA GLY A 141 4.27 -10.49 -2.63
C GLY A 141 4.36 -10.87 -4.11
N SER A 142 3.97 -12.12 -4.38
CA SER A 142 3.93 -12.66 -5.74
C SER A 142 2.60 -12.22 -6.38
N TYR A 143 1.88 -13.10 -7.05
CA TYR A 143 0.52 -12.82 -7.50
C TYR A 143 -0.49 -13.40 -6.52
N PRO A 144 -1.05 -12.59 -5.60
CA PRO A 144 -2.18 -13.03 -4.81
C PRO A 144 -3.42 -13.15 -5.69
N ARG A 145 -4.49 -13.70 -5.12
CA ARG A 145 -5.82 -13.70 -5.71
C ARG A 145 -6.74 -12.85 -4.81
N PRO A 146 -6.84 -11.54 -5.03
CA PRO A 146 -7.71 -10.66 -4.25
C PRO A 146 -9.16 -11.09 -4.36
N ILE A 147 -9.92 -10.92 -3.28
CA ILE A 147 -11.38 -10.98 -3.36
C ILE A 147 -11.87 -9.63 -3.90
N PRO A 148 -12.63 -9.59 -5.01
CA PRO A 148 -13.07 -8.34 -5.61
C PRO A 148 -13.70 -7.38 -4.59
N PHE A 149 -13.24 -6.13 -4.61
CA PHE A 149 -13.70 -5.02 -3.77
C PHE A 149 -13.44 -5.16 -2.26
N LEU A 150 -12.81 -6.24 -1.79
CA LEU A 150 -12.44 -6.44 -0.39
C LEU A 150 -10.93 -6.31 -0.21
N GLU A 151 -10.43 -5.08 -0.25
CA GLU A 151 -9.01 -4.79 -0.07
C GLU A 151 -8.44 -5.44 1.19
N GLY A 152 -7.29 -6.08 1.08
CA GLY A 152 -6.67 -6.82 2.18
C GLY A 152 -7.21 -8.23 2.40
N LYS A 153 -8.22 -8.69 1.64
CA LYS A 153 -8.76 -10.07 1.70
C LYS A 153 -8.41 -10.83 0.42
N TYR A 154 -7.79 -12.00 0.57
CA TYR A 154 -7.26 -12.78 -0.55
C TYR A 154 -7.70 -14.24 -0.47
N ALA A 155 -8.13 -14.80 -1.61
CA ALA A 155 -8.44 -16.22 -1.73
C ALA A 155 -7.18 -17.10 -1.85
N ALA A 156 -6.05 -16.51 -2.25
CA ALA A 156 -4.74 -17.12 -2.24
C ALA A 156 -3.70 -16.01 -2.02
N LEU A 157 -2.73 -16.27 -1.14
CA LEU A 157 -1.72 -15.29 -0.76
C LEU A 157 -0.33 -15.96 -0.71
N PRO A 158 0.36 -16.09 -1.86
CA PRO A 158 1.70 -16.65 -1.91
C PRO A 158 2.73 -15.73 -1.21
N PRO A 159 3.77 -16.30 -0.59
CA PRO A 159 4.81 -15.53 0.10
C PRO A 159 5.75 -14.86 -0.91
N GLY A 160 6.29 -13.70 -0.52
CA GLY A 160 7.40 -13.02 -1.16
C GLY A 160 7.23 -12.67 -2.63
N ILE A 161 8.17 -11.94 -3.21
CA ILE A 161 8.26 -11.76 -4.67
C ILE A 161 8.68 -13.10 -5.29
N GLY A 162 7.76 -13.75 -6.01
CA GLY A 162 8.03 -15.01 -6.72
C GLY A 162 8.63 -14.84 -8.12
N CYS A 163 8.94 -15.95 -8.78
CA CYS A 163 9.61 -15.97 -10.09
C CYS A 163 8.81 -15.21 -11.16
N GLU A 164 7.49 -15.38 -11.16
CA GLU A 164 6.59 -14.82 -12.17
C GLU A 164 6.46 -13.29 -12.08
N ARG A 165 6.91 -12.65 -10.99
CA ARG A 165 6.94 -11.17 -10.88
C ARG A 165 7.97 -10.54 -11.82
N CYS A 166 9.01 -11.29 -12.18
CA CYS A 166 10.04 -10.87 -13.12
C CYS A 166 9.89 -11.56 -14.49
N HIS A 167 9.37 -12.79 -14.51
CA HIS A 167 9.27 -13.63 -15.71
C HIS A 167 7.88 -13.65 -16.37
N GLY A 168 6.88 -13.03 -15.73
CA GLY A 168 5.49 -13.07 -16.18
C GLY A 168 4.81 -14.43 -15.96
N PRO A 169 3.57 -14.60 -16.45
CA PRO A 169 2.80 -15.83 -16.28
C PRO A 169 3.44 -17.04 -16.97
N GLY A 170 3.72 -18.12 -16.23
CA GLY A 170 4.47 -19.29 -16.70
C GLY A 170 3.65 -20.45 -17.26
N ALA A 171 2.30 -20.39 -17.27
CA ALA A 171 1.47 -21.54 -17.65
C ALA A 171 1.75 -22.10 -19.05
N LEU A 172 1.93 -21.23 -20.05
CA LEU A 172 2.24 -21.67 -21.41
C LEU A 172 3.59 -22.39 -21.46
N HIS A 173 4.59 -21.82 -20.78
CA HIS A 173 5.92 -22.40 -20.68
C HIS A 173 5.90 -23.79 -20.05
N VAL A 174 5.29 -23.92 -18.87
CA VAL A 174 5.21 -25.21 -18.17
C VAL A 174 4.51 -26.25 -19.04
N ALA A 175 3.41 -25.90 -19.69
CA ALA A 175 2.67 -26.81 -20.57
C ALA A 175 3.51 -27.27 -21.76
N GLU A 176 4.19 -26.37 -22.47
CA GLU A 176 5.04 -26.74 -23.61
C GLU A 176 6.22 -27.65 -23.18
N ARG A 177 6.85 -27.39 -22.03
CA ARG A 177 7.97 -28.20 -21.53
C ARG A 177 7.55 -29.60 -21.09
N GLN A 178 6.38 -29.71 -20.48
CA GLN A 178 5.83 -31.00 -20.08
C GLN A 178 5.43 -31.84 -21.32
N ALA A 179 4.80 -31.21 -22.32
CA ALA A 179 4.41 -31.90 -23.56
C ALA A 179 5.62 -32.31 -24.43
N GLY A 180 6.68 -31.51 -24.47
CA GLY A 180 7.87 -31.75 -25.30
C GLY A 180 8.93 -32.68 -24.69
N GLY A 181 8.67 -33.33 -23.55
CA GLY A 181 9.62 -34.20 -22.87
C GLY A 181 10.84 -33.47 -22.27
N GLY A 182 10.71 -32.19 -21.91
CA GLY A 182 11.75 -31.41 -21.23
C GLY A 182 12.20 -30.14 -21.95
N ARG A 183 13.51 -29.86 -21.94
CA ARG A 183 14.15 -28.58 -22.35
C ARG A 183 14.08 -28.24 -23.86
N ARG A 184 13.53 -29.12 -24.71
CA ARG A 184 13.53 -28.90 -26.16
C ARG A 184 12.50 -27.86 -26.56
N LEU A 185 12.94 -26.85 -27.31
CA LEU A 185 12.03 -25.91 -27.98
C LEU A 185 11.24 -26.66 -29.06
N ALA A 186 10.04 -26.17 -29.36
CA ALA A 186 9.29 -26.62 -30.53
C ALA A 186 10.16 -26.50 -31.80
N ALA A 187 10.00 -27.45 -32.73
CA ALA A 187 10.81 -27.50 -33.95
C ALA A 187 10.81 -26.16 -34.70
N GLY A 188 11.99 -25.68 -35.09
CA GLY A 188 12.17 -24.40 -35.78
C GLY A 188 12.28 -23.15 -34.90
N ARG A 189 12.13 -23.25 -33.57
CA ARG A 189 12.34 -22.11 -32.66
C ARG A 189 13.79 -22.06 -32.16
N THR A 190 14.40 -20.88 -32.25
CA THR A 190 15.71 -20.56 -31.66
C THR A 190 15.61 -19.86 -30.29
N TYR A 191 14.39 -19.52 -29.87
CA TYR A 191 14.08 -18.78 -28.65
C TYR A 191 12.77 -19.27 -28.03
N ASP A 192 12.71 -19.22 -26.70
CA ASP A 192 11.51 -19.51 -25.91
C ASP A 192 10.65 -18.26 -25.71
N ASN A 193 9.59 -18.11 -26.51
CA ASN A 193 8.62 -17.03 -26.41
C ASN A 193 7.46 -17.31 -25.46
N THR A 194 7.50 -18.41 -24.69
CA THR A 194 6.42 -18.79 -23.77
C THR A 194 6.56 -18.22 -22.36
N ILE A 195 7.72 -17.66 -22.06
CA ILE A 195 8.02 -16.99 -20.78
C ILE A 195 8.95 -15.79 -21.04
N VAL A 196 8.81 -14.74 -20.24
CA VAL A 196 9.68 -13.57 -20.38
C VAL A 196 11.07 -13.93 -19.87
N ASN A 197 12.08 -13.68 -20.70
CA ASN A 197 13.48 -13.62 -20.26
C ASN A 197 13.90 -12.15 -20.24
N PRO A 198 14.02 -11.52 -19.04
CA PRO A 198 14.39 -10.11 -18.94
C PRO A 198 15.68 -9.76 -19.69
N ALA A 199 16.66 -10.65 -19.75
CA ALA A 199 17.93 -10.38 -20.45
C ALA A 199 17.77 -10.15 -21.98
N ARG A 200 16.63 -10.53 -22.56
CA ARG A 200 16.32 -10.33 -23.98
C ARG A 200 15.44 -9.10 -24.26
N LEU A 201 14.99 -8.40 -23.22
CA LEU A 201 14.17 -7.22 -23.36
C LEU A 201 15.03 -5.98 -23.70
N PRO A 202 14.47 -4.97 -24.37
CA PRO A 202 15.14 -3.67 -24.50
C PRO A 202 15.33 -3.03 -23.13
N LEU A 203 16.32 -2.14 -23.00
CA LEU A 203 16.73 -1.53 -21.72
C LEU A 203 15.55 -1.02 -20.88
N GLU A 204 14.65 -0.21 -21.46
CA GLU A 204 13.53 0.36 -20.71
C GLU A 204 12.58 -0.71 -20.16
N ARG A 205 12.34 -1.80 -20.90
CA ARG A 205 11.53 -2.92 -20.38
C ARG A 205 12.27 -3.69 -19.29
N ARG A 206 13.60 -3.82 -19.35
CA ARG A 206 14.39 -4.41 -18.26
C ARG A 206 14.32 -3.58 -16.98
N LEU A 207 14.41 -2.25 -17.12
CA LEU A 207 14.26 -1.32 -15.99
C LEU A 207 12.83 -1.38 -15.42
N ASP A 208 11.80 -1.41 -16.25
CA ASP A 208 10.39 -1.52 -15.82
C ASP A 208 10.15 -2.73 -14.88
N VAL A 209 10.82 -3.87 -15.11
CA VAL A 209 10.76 -5.05 -14.22
C VAL A 209 11.23 -4.73 -12.81
N CYS A 210 12.23 -3.86 -12.64
CA CYS A 210 12.72 -3.43 -11.35
C CYS A 210 11.88 -2.26 -10.79
N GLU A 211 11.50 -1.33 -11.67
CA GLU A 211 10.83 -0.06 -11.33
C GLU A 211 9.42 -0.24 -10.77
N GLN A 212 8.77 -1.39 -11.01
CA GLN A 212 7.49 -1.70 -10.37
C GLN A 212 7.54 -1.66 -8.83
N CYS A 213 8.74 -1.89 -8.25
CA CYS A 213 9.00 -1.86 -6.80
C CYS A 213 10.09 -0.86 -6.39
N HIS A 214 11.09 -0.63 -7.23
CA HIS A 214 12.29 0.16 -6.93
C HIS A 214 12.27 1.58 -7.52
N VAL A 215 11.10 2.22 -7.44
CA VAL A 215 10.91 3.65 -7.70
C VAL A 215 10.17 4.29 -6.52
N HIS A 216 10.67 5.44 -6.05
CA HIS A 216 9.95 6.26 -5.09
C HIS A 216 8.81 7.01 -5.76
N THR A 217 7.64 6.92 -5.13
CA THR A 217 6.45 7.66 -5.54
C THR A 217 5.81 8.25 -4.30
N THR A 218 5.45 9.53 -4.36
CA THR A 218 4.61 10.17 -3.35
C THR A 218 3.15 9.85 -3.59
N VAL A 219 2.76 9.77 -4.88
CA VAL A 219 1.43 9.38 -5.32
C VAL A 219 1.57 8.39 -6.48
N THR A 220 0.76 7.35 -6.42
CA THR A 220 0.59 6.37 -7.49
C THR A 220 -0.86 6.42 -7.95
N VAL A 221 -1.09 6.54 -9.26
CA VAL A 221 -2.43 6.49 -9.87
C VAL A 221 -2.45 5.35 -10.88
N LEU A 222 -3.31 4.35 -10.67
CA LEU A 222 -3.49 3.25 -11.63
C LEU A 222 -4.20 3.75 -12.88
N ARG A 223 -3.89 3.15 -14.04
CA ARG A 223 -4.59 3.47 -15.28
C ARG A 223 -6.01 2.89 -15.25
N GLU A 224 -6.89 3.45 -16.07
CA GLU A 224 -8.28 2.98 -16.18
C GLU A 224 -8.33 1.47 -16.47
N GLY A 225 -9.13 0.74 -15.70
CA GLY A 225 -9.27 -0.72 -15.81
C GLY A 225 -8.05 -1.54 -15.35
N ARG A 226 -7.05 -0.92 -14.70
CA ARG A 226 -5.88 -1.60 -14.16
C ARG A 226 -5.94 -1.72 -12.65
N ASP A 227 -5.31 -2.78 -12.14
CA ASP A 227 -5.12 -3.05 -10.72
C ASP A 227 -3.64 -3.09 -10.34
N ALA A 228 -3.35 -3.31 -9.07
CA ALA A 228 -1.99 -3.35 -8.52
C ALA A 228 -1.11 -4.49 -9.09
N PHE A 229 -1.70 -5.48 -9.76
CA PHE A 229 -1.04 -6.68 -10.28
C PHE A 229 -1.11 -6.81 -11.82
N SER A 230 -1.60 -5.77 -12.51
CA SER A 230 -1.82 -5.77 -13.96
C SER A 230 -0.54 -5.70 -14.80
N TYR A 231 0.60 -5.34 -14.21
CA TYR A 231 1.86 -5.21 -14.92
C TYR A 231 2.45 -6.55 -15.38
N LEU A 232 2.85 -6.58 -16.66
CA LEU A 232 3.54 -7.70 -17.29
C LEU A 232 4.97 -7.28 -17.68
N PRO A 233 6.02 -8.01 -17.29
CA PRO A 233 7.43 -7.66 -17.51
C PRO A 233 7.87 -7.29 -18.93
N SER A 234 7.11 -7.63 -19.97
CA SER A 234 7.39 -7.29 -21.36
C SER A 234 6.68 -6.02 -21.86
N GLN A 235 5.81 -5.43 -21.06
CA GLN A 235 5.02 -4.25 -21.40
C GLN A 235 5.59 -2.99 -20.72
N PRO A 236 5.28 -1.78 -21.22
CA PRO A 236 5.62 -0.56 -20.51
C PRO A 236 4.92 -0.51 -19.14
N LEU A 237 5.68 -0.23 -18.08
CA LEU A 237 5.09 -0.02 -16.75
C LEU A 237 4.13 1.19 -16.74
N SER A 238 4.46 2.23 -17.52
CA SER A 238 3.66 3.44 -17.68
C SER A 238 2.28 3.22 -18.31
N ASP A 239 2.04 2.08 -18.97
CA ASP A 239 0.72 1.69 -19.49
C ASP A 239 -0.21 1.14 -18.39
N GLN A 240 0.34 0.87 -17.20
CA GLN A 240 -0.39 0.32 -16.06
C GLN A 240 -0.59 1.35 -14.97
N VAL A 241 0.37 2.27 -14.82
CA VAL A 241 0.41 3.18 -13.68
C VAL A 241 1.09 4.50 -14.03
N ALA A 242 0.63 5.58 -13.41
CA ALA A 242 1.28 6.87 -13.36
C ALA A 242 1.92 7.08 -11.99
N PHE A 243 3.20 7.45 -11.97
CA PHE A 243 3.96 7.71 -10.77
C PHE A 243 4.27 9.19 -10.65
N PHE A 244 4.01 9.75 -9.48
CA PHE A 244 4.29 11.14 -9.15
C PHE A 244 5.13 11.22 -7.87
N LYS A 245 6.12 12.10 -7.87
CA LYS A 245 6.99 12.34 -6.72
C LYS A 245 7.18 13.81 -6.45
N VAL A 246 7.45 14.17 -5.22
CA VAL A 246 7.88 15.54 -4.90
C VAL A 246 9.25 15.79 -5.52
N ALA A 247 9.43 16.93 -6.17
CA ALA A 247 10.70 17.29 -6.81
C ALA A 247 11.86 17.21 -5.80
N GLY A 248 12.95 16.54 -6.21
CA GLY A 248 14.14 16.35 -5.38
C GLY A 248 13.98 15.39 -4.19
N SER A 249 12.80 14.79 -3.97
CA SER A 249 12.63 13.78 -2.92
C SER A 249 13.41 12.51 -3.22
N ILE A 250 13.90 11.87 -2.16
CA ILE A 250 14.55 10.57 -2.19
C ILE A 250 13.96 9.70 -1.07
N ASP A 251 13.80 8.41 -1.34
CA ASP A 251 13.20 7.42 -0.44
C ASP A 251 13.93 6.07 -0.59
N ILE A 252 13.66 5.13 0.32
CA ILE A 252 14.29 3.81 0.38
C ILE A 252 14.17 3.04 -0.94
N VAL A 253 13.16 3.30 -1.74
CA VAL A 253 12.94 2.66 -3.05
C VAL A 253 13.38 3.54 -4.24
N SER A 254 14.08 4.65 -4.04
CA SER A 254 14.56 5.54 -5.11
C SER A 254 15.71 4.97 -5.98
N HIS A 255 15.89 3.66 -6.04
CA HIS A 255 17.09 3.09 -6.66
C HIS A 255 17.17 3.41 -8.17
N ALA A 256 16.07 3.21 -8.90
CA ALA A 256 16.08 3.39 -10.35
C ALA A 256 16.16 4.86 -10.76
N ASP A 257 15.42 5.76 -10.11
CA ASP A 257 15.43 7.18 -10.46
C ASP A 257 16.75 7.87 -10.10
N ARG A 258 17.46 7.36 -9.08
CA ARG A 258 18.81 7.81 -8.71
C ARG A 258 19.86 7.26 -9.67
N LEU A 259 19.76 5.99 -10.08
CA LEU A 259 20.65 5.41 -11.09
C LEU A 259 20.60 6.19 -12.40
N ARG A 260 19.39 6.57 -12.86
CA ARG A 260 19.17 7.32 -14.11
C ARG A 260 19.84 8.71 -14.12
N GLN A 261 20.21 9.27 -12.95
CA GLN A 261 20.94 10.54 -12.83
C GLN A 261 22.46 10.38 -12.98
N SER A 262 22.97 9.16 -12.97
CA SER A 262 24.41 8.89 -13.02
C SER A 262 24.96 9.12 -14.42
N ALA A 263 26.10 9.82 -14.53
CA ALA A 263 26.74 10.10 -15.81
C ALA A 263 27.07 8.81 -16.60
N CYS A 264 27.46 7.75 -15.89
CA CYS A 264 27.73 6.44 -16.49
C CYS A 264 26.47 5.77 -17.07
N PHE A 265 25.31 5.93 -16.43
CA PHE A 265 24.03 5.46 -17.00
C PHE A 265 23.71 6.23 -18.28
N ILE A 266 23.76 7.57 -18.22
CA ILE A 266 23.43 8.45 -19.35
C ILE A 266 24.35 8.16 -20.54
N ALA A 267 25.65 7.95 -20.30
CA ALA A 267 26.63 7.68 -21.35
C ALA A 267 26.45 6.31 -22.02
N THR A 268 25.90 5.32 -21.30
CA THR A 268 25.83 3.93 -21.79
C THR A 268 24.45 3.52 -22.29
N ARG A 269 23.37 4.23 -21.92
CA ARG A 269 21.97 3.85 -22.23
C ARG A 269 21.65 3.60 -23.71
N GLY A 270 22.41 4.21 -24.63
CA GLY A 270 22.24 4.05 -26.09
C GLY A 270 23.23 3.07 -26.73
N THR A 271 24.06 2.39 -25.93
CA THR A 271 25.09 1.46 -26.43
C THR A 271 24.57 0.02 -26.46
N SER A 272 25.35 -0.91 -27.03
CA SER A 272 25.04 -2.34 -26.99
C SER A 272 25.19 -2.99 -25.61
N ARG A 273 25.78 -2.29 -24.64
CA ARG A 273 25.97 -2.73 -23.25
C ARG A 273 25.62 -1.60 -22.26
N PRO A 274 24.34 -1.23 -22.16
CA PRO A 274 23.93 -0.17 -21.26
C PRO A 274 24.10 -0.59 -19.79
N LEU A 275 24.43 0.38 -18.93
CA LEU A 275 24.40 0.21 -17.48
C LEU A 275 22.96 0.06 -17.01
N GLU A 276 22.71 -0.93 -16.16
CA GLU A 276 21.40 -1.19 -15.55
C GLU A 276 21.57 -1.87 -14.18
N CYS A 277 20.44 -2.17 -13.51
CA CYS A 277 20.43 -2.85 -12.22
C CYS A 277 21.23 -4.17 -12.26
N ALA A 278 21.00 -4.97 -13.31
CA ALA A 278 21.61 -6.28 -13.50
C ALA A 278 23.11 -6.23 -13.90
N THR A 279 23.66 -5.05 -14.19
CA THR A 279 25.11 -4.89 -14.39
C THR A 279 25.87 -5.11 -13.08
N CYS A 280 25.26 -4.75 -11.95
CA CYS A 280 25.89 -4.82 -10.63
C CYS A 280 25.27 -5.87 -9.70
N HIS A 281 23.98 -6.18 -9.90
CA HIS A 281 23.23 -7.11 -9.05
C HIS A 281 22.78 -8.34 -9.84
N ASP A 282 23.02 -9.53 -9.29
CA ASP A 282 22.30 -10.72 -9.78
C ASP A 282 20.95 -10.80 -9.05
N PRO A 283 19.81 -10.70 -9.75
CA PRO A 283 18.50 -10.72 -9.12
C PRO A 283 18.15 -12.07 -8.46
N HIS A 284 18.93 -13.12 -8.73
CA HIS A 284 18.73 -14.45 -8.13
C HIS A 284 19.64 -14.72 -6.92
N GLN A 285 20.68 -13.91 -6.70
CA GLN A 285 21.67 -14.11 -5.66
C GLN A 285 21.60 -13.00 -4.61
N PRO A 286 21.87 -13.31 -3.33
CA PRO A 286 21.99 -12.26 -2.33
C PRO A 286 23.10 -11.26 -2.71
N PRO A 287 22.95 -9.97 -2.38
CA PRO A 287 23.94 -8.98 -2.72
C PRO A 287 25.30 -9.30 -2.07
N PRO A 288 26.42 -9.18 -2.81
CA PRO A 288 27.73 -9.54 -2.29
C PRO A 288 28.19 -8.60 -1.17
N ALA A 289 29.10 -9.12 -0.35
CA ALA A 289 29.82 -8.32 0.65
C ALA A 289 30.87 -7.41 -0.02
N LEU A 290 31.43 -6.49 0.75
CA LEU A 290 32.67 -5.80 0.32
C LEU A 290 33.85 -6.78 0.42
N PRO A 291 34.84 -6.71 -0.47
CA PRO A 291 35.02 -5.71 -1.55
C PRO A 291 34.34 -6.08 -2.89
N GLU A 292 33.76 -7.27 -3.01
CA GLU A 292 33.19 -7.79 -4.25
C GLU A 292 32.11 -6.89 -4.86
N ARG A 293 31.40 -6.14 -4.01
CA ARG A 293 30.41 -5.13 -4.42
C ARG A 293 30.98 -4.01 -5.30
N SER A 294 32.27 -3.69 -5.20
CA SER A 294 32.93 -2.66 -6.02
C SER A 294 33.46 -3.20 -7.37
N ARG A 295 33.45 -4.53 -7.56
CA ARG A 295 34.00 -5.18 -8.76
C ARG A 295 33.35 -4.71 -10.07
N PRO A 296 32.03 -4.47 -10.15
CA PRO A 296 31.43 -3.95 -11.39
C PRO A 296 32.01 -2.61 -11.84
N CYS A 297 32.40 -1.73 -10.92
CA CYS A 297 32.93 -0.40 -11.24
C CYS A 297 34.20 -0.48 -12.08
N VAL A 298 35.12 -1.38 -11.70
CA VAL A 298 36.43 -1.51 -12.36
C VAL A 298 36.38 -2.17 -13.74
N THR A 299 35.22 -2.70 -14.15
CA THR A 299 35.02 -3.22 -15.52
C THR A 299 35.01 -2.11 -16.57
N CYS A 300 34.53 -0.92 -16.19
CA CYS A 300 34.56 0.30 -17.02
C CYS A 300 35.65 1.28 -16.56
N HIS A 301 36.02 1.24 -15.28
CA HIS A 301 37.02 2.10 -14.66
C HIS A 301 38.28 1.31 -14.29
N ALA A 302 38.96 0.76 -15.29
CA ALA A 302 40.20 0.01 -15.06
C ALA A 302 41.24 0.88 -14.34
N ALA A 303 41.97 0.29 -13.37
CA ALA A 303 42.94 1.01 -12.53
C ALA A 303 43.98 1.79 -13.35
N ALA A 304 44.46 1.23 -14.47
CA ALA A 304 45.39 1.90 -15.37
C ALA A 304 44.81 3.17 -16.01
N ALA A 305 43.54 3.13 -16.45
CA ALA A 305 42.85 4.27 -17.02
C ALA A 305 42.52 5.34 -15.97
N LEU A 306 42.19 4.92 -14.74
CA LEU A 306 42.01 5.82 -13.61
C LEU A 306 43.31 6.53 -13.23
N ALA A 307 44.43 5.79 -13.16
CA ALA A 307 45.73 6.34 -12.81
C ALA A 307 46.19 7.44 -13.78
N GLN A 308 45.83 7.35 -15.05
CA GLN A 308 46.13 8.38 -16.05
C GLN A 308 45.29 9.66 -15.89
N ARG A 309 44.06 9.54 -15.36
CA ARG A 309 43.10 10.66 -15.23
C ARG A 309 43.11 11.34 -13.88
N LEU A 310 43.60 10.67 -12.84
CA LEU A 310 43.59 11.16 -11.46
C LEU A 310 44.91 11.83 -11.09
N ALA A 311 44.80 12.94 -10.34
CA ALA A 311 45.94 13.59 -9.70
C ALA A 311 46.64 12.59 -8.74
N PRO A 312 47.97 12.69 -8.55
CA PRO A 312 48.74 11.75 -7.72
C PRO A 312 48.15 11.52 -6.33
N ALA A 313 47.63 12.59 -5.69
CA ALA A 313 47.00 12.51 -4.37
C ALA A 313 45.77 11.58 -4.33
N ALA A 314 44.94 11.60 -5.38
CA ALA A 314 43.71 10.80 -5.47
C ALA A 314 43.95 9.34 -5.88
N ARG A 315 45.11 9.02 -6.49
CA ARG A 315 45.47 7.65 -6.89
C ARG A 315 45.60 6.70 -5.70
N ARG A 316 45.97 7.23 -4.52
CA ARG A 316 46.09 6.45 -3.28
C ARG A 316 44.75 5.85 -2.85
N ASP A 317 43.66 6.56 -3.12
CA ASP A 317 42.31 6.17 -2.73
C ASP A 317 41.57 5.39 -3.83
N HIS A 318 42.13 5.31 -5.05
CA HIS A 318 41.53 4.66 -6.23
C HIS A 318 42.32 3.41 -6.65
N ILE A 319 42.48 2.48 -5.70
CA ILE A 319 43.09 1.17 -5.90
C ILE A 319 42.03 0.10 -6.18
N ALA A 320 42.46 -1.07 -6.70
CA ALA A 320 41.53 -2.14 -7.09
C ALA A 320 40.68 -2.69 -5.92
N SER A 321 41.16 -2.59 -4.69
CA SER A 321 40.46 -3.03 -3.47
C SER A 321 39.65 -1.92 -2.78
N ALA A 322 39.60 -0.71 -3.35
CA ALA A 322 38.91 0.41 -2.73
C ALA A 322 37.38 0.19 -2.66
N ASP A 323 36.76 0.76 -1.62
CA ASP A 323 35.30 0.82 -1.53
C ASP A 323 34.75 1.95 -2.40
N CYS A 324 34.62 1.70 -3.70
CA CYS A 324 34.04 2.64 -4.64
C CYS A 324 32.61 3.03 -4.24
N VAL A 325 31.83 2.09 -3.70
CA VAL A 325 30.43 2.30 -3.32
C VAL A 325 30.34 3.27 -2.14
N GLY A 326 31.17 3.11 -1.11
CA GLY A 326 31.19 3.98 0.06
C GLY A 326 31.36 5.47 -0.28
N CYS A 327 32.25 5.79 -1.22
CA CYS A 327 32.54 7.17 -1.62
C CYS A 327 31.62 7.70 -2.73
N HIS A 328 31.27 6.87 -3.73
CA HIS A 328 30.53 7.34 -4.90
C HIS A 328 29.01 7.09 -4.84
N MET A 329 28.55 6.30 -3.88
CA MET A 329 27.15 5.93 -3.64
C MET A 329 26.86 6.03 -2.13
N PRO A 330 26.91 7.24 -1.56
CA PRO A 330 26.85 7.42 -0.11
C PRO A 330 25.51 6.92 0.45
N ARG A 331 25.53 6.55 1.73
CA ARG A 331 24.29 6.18 2.44
C ARG A 331 23.44 7.42 2.74
N VAL A 332 22.14 7.31 2.52
CA VAL A 332 21.15 8.35 2.82
C VAL A 332 20.21 7.85 3.90
N ARG A 333 19.97 8.70 4.90
CA ARG A 333 18.97 8.50 5.95
C ARG A 333 17.70 9.26 5.58
N GLU A 334 16.57 8.61 5.69
CA GLU A 334 15.28 9.13 5.21
C GLU A 334 14.22 9.17 6.34
N ARG A 335 12.99 9.59 6.02
CA ARG A 335 11.86 9.72 6.96
C ARG A 335 11.18 8.40 7.31
N VAL A 336 11.23 7.36 6.46
CA VAL A 336 10.81 6.01 6.85
C VAL A 336 11.64 5.67 8.10
N PRO A 337 11.00 5.44 9.25
CA PRO A 337 11.70 5.33 10.51
C PRO A 337 12.87 4.35 10.40
N HIS A 338 14.02 4.78 10.90
CA HIS A 338 15.20 3.93 11.12
C HIS A 338 15.75 3.22 9.89
N SER A 339 15.51 3.78 8.70
CA SER A 339 15.98 3.22 7.42
C SER A 339 17.15 4.02 6.85
N VAL A 340 18.22 3.31 6.49
CA VAL A 340 19.39 3.84 5.79
C VAL A 340 19.62 3.00 4.54
N PHE A 341 19.78 3.64 3.39
CA PHE A 341 20.00 2.95 2.11
C PHE A 341 21.12 3.59 1.31
N THR A 342 21.65 2.86 0.34
CA THR A 342 22.69 3.31 -0.58
C THR A 342 22.08 4.16 -1.69
N ASP A 343 22.56 5.40 -1.86
CA ASP A 343 22.15 6.28 -2.94
C ASP A 343 22.68 5.77 -4.28
N HIS A 344 21.78 5.42 -5.20
CA HIS A 344 22.16 4.88 -6.50
C HIS A 344 22.56 5.96 -7.53
N TRP A 345 22.64 7.23 -7.13
CA TRP A 345 23.22 8.29 -7.95
C TRP A 345 24.75 8.31 -7.83
N ILE A 346 25.40 7.61 -8.75
CA ILE A 346 26.86 7.42 -8.79
C ILE A 346 27.53 8.72 -9.20
N ARG A 347 28.31 9.33 -8.29
CA ARG A 347 28.98 10.62 -8.52
C ARG A 347 30.18 10.83 -7.60
N VAL A 348 30.95 11.88 -7.86
CA VAL A 348 31.87 12.43 -6.85
C VAL A 348 31.06 13.31 -5.91
N VAL A 349 31.10 13.01 -4.60
CA VAL A 349 30.32 13.71 -3.59
C VAL A 349 31.16 14.86 -3.02
N THR A 350 30.87 16.09 -3.42
CA THR A 350 31.60 17.30 -2.97
C THR A 350 30.86 18.08 -1.88
N ALA A 351 29.59 17.75 -1.60
CA ALA A 351 28.74 18.32 -0.56
C ALA A 351 27.88 17.20 0.06
N PRO A 352 27.40 17.35 1.32
CA PRO A 352 26.55 16.35 1.96
C PRO A 352 25.28 16.05 1.15
N SER A 353 24.67 14.89 1.41
CA SER A 353 23.48 14.37 0.72
C SER A 353 22.38 15.42 0.52
N PRO A 354 21.61 15.35 -0.59
CA PRO A 354 20.55 16.32 -0.87
C PRO A 354 19.56 16.42 0.29
N PRO A 355 18.93 17.60 0.49
CA PRO A 355 18.00 17.83 1.58
C PRO A 355 16.86 16.81 1.56
N GLN A 356 16.35 16.47 2.75
CA GLN A 356 15.19 15.60 2.88
C GLN A 356 14.02 16.14 2.05
N PRO A 357 13.13 15.25 1.55
CA PRO A 357 11.88 15.70 0.93
C PRO A 357 11.17 16.71 1.83
N PRO A 358 10.49 17.75 1.33
CA PRO A 358 9.66 18.62 2.16
C PRO A 358 8.47 17.85 2.77
N ARG A 359 7.77 18.45 3.77
CA ARG A 359 6.57 17.82 4.37
C ARG A 359 5.53 17.50 3.28
N ARG A 360 4.77 16.40 3.44
CA ARG A 360 3.65 16.06 2.53
C ARG A 360 2.72 17.27 2.39
N GLY A 361 2.39 17.61 1.15
CA GLY A 361 1.56 18.78 0.81
C GLY A 361 2.31 20.11 0.65
N ALA A 362 3.60 20.20 1.02
CA ALA A 362 4.33 21.47 1.02
C ALA A 362 5.05 21.81 -0.31
N ALA A 363 5.10 20.87 -1.27
CA ALA A 363 5.79 21.03 -2.54
C ALA A 363 5.05 20.34 -3.69
N PRO A 364 5.21 20.84 -4.93
CA PRO A 364 4.58 20.26 -6.11
C PRO A 364 5.10 18.84 -6.38
N ILE A 365 4.24 18.03 -6.98
CA ILE A 365 4.58 16.70 -7.48
C ILE A 365 4.88 16.75 -8.98
N GLU A 366 5.79 15.90 -9.43
CA GLU A 366 6.25 15.76 -10.80
C GLU A 366 6.03 14.33 -11.30
N ALA A 367 5.63 14.21 -12.57
CA ALA A 367 5.47 12.93 -13.23
C ALA A 367 6.82 12.23 -13.46
N TYR A 368 6.89 10.96 -13.09
CA TYR A 368 8.06 10.12 -13.28
C TYR A 368 8.26 9.73 -14.75
N PHE A 369 7.20 9.24 -15.40
CA PHE A 369 7.25 8.79 -16.79
C PHE A 369 7.05 9.95 -17.76
N GLU A 370 7.70 9.90 -18.92
CA GLU A 370 7.58 10.93 -19.95
C GLU A 370 6.15 11.04 -20.50
N ARG A 371 5.45 9.91 -20.62
CA ARG A 371 4.02 9.88 -20.99
C ARG A 371 3.15 10.74 -20.08
N ASP A 372 3.48 10.80 -18.79
CA ASP A 372 2.72 11.57 -17.80
C ASP A 372 3.17 13.03 -17.70
N ARG A 373 4.29 13.39 -18.34
CA ARG A 373 4.75 14.78 -18.46
C ARG A 373 4.18 15.46 -19.69
N ALA A 374 4.23 14.78 -20.84
CA ALA A 374 3.98 15.38 -22.14
C ALA A 374 3.06 14.55 -23.05
N GLY A 375 2.57 13.40 -22.60
CA GLY A 375 1.65 12.57 -23.38
C GLY A 375 0.24 13.15 -23.49
N PRO A 376 -0.62 12.56 -24.34
CA PRO A 376 -1.97 13.07 -24.61
C PRO A 376 -2.88 13.09 -23.38
N GLU A 377 -2.65 12.21 -22.41
CA GLU A 377 -3.42 12.10 -21.17
C GLU A 377 -2.70 12.72 -19.97
N ALA A 378 -1.55 13.38 -20.18
CA ALA A 378 -0.69 13.89 -19.11
C ALA A 378 -1.45 14.82 -18.17
N ALA A 379 -2.21 15.78 -18.71
CA ALA A 379 -2.96 16.73 -17.90
C ALA A 379 -4.00 16.05 -16.99
N ILE A 380 -4.69 15.01 -17.50
CA ILE A 380 -5.68 14.26 -16.73
C ILE A 380 -5.00 13.53 -15.57
N TYR A 381 -3.94 12.76 -15.84
CA TYR A 381 -3.25 11.99 -14.80
C TYR A 381 -2.49 12.88 -13.81
N GLN A 382 -1.92 14.00 -14.25
CA GLN A 382 -1.37 15.02 -13.35
C GLN A 382 -2.46 15.60 -12.44
N GLY A 383 -3.65 15.89 -12.98
CA GLY A 383 -4.81 16.33 -12.21
C GLY A 383 -5.26 15.29 -11.18
N MET A 384 -5.35 14.01 -11.57
CA MET A 384 -5.67 12.91 -10.65
C MET A 384 -4.62 12.78 -9.55
N GLY A 385 -3.33 12.81 -9.91
CA GLY A 385 -2.22 12.78 -8.96
C GLY A 385 -2.28 13.95 -7.97
N ALA A 386 -2.61 15.16 -8.45
CA ALA A 386 -2.74 16.34 -7.61
C ALA A 386 -3.93 16.24 -6.65
N VAL A 387 -5.08 15.69 -7.08
CA VAL A 387 -6.25 15.46 -6.21
C VAL A 387 -5.91 14.47 -5.11
N VAL A 388 -5.28 13.34 -5.44
CA VAL A 388 -4.86 12.34 -4.46
C VAL A 388 -3.86 12.95 -3.47
N TYR A 389 -2.84 13.67 -3.97
CA TYR A 389 -1.84 14.32 -3.13
C TYR A 389 -2.46 15.36 -2.17
N ALA A 390 -3.37 16.19 -2.68
CA ALA A 390 -4.04 17.22 -1.88
C ALA A 390 -4.99 16.63 -0.83
N SER A 391 -5.69 15.53 -1.17
CA SER A 391 -6.55 14.82 -0.23
C SER A 391 -5.74 14.24 0.94
N LEU A 392 -4.57 13.67 0.66
CA LEU A 392 -3.65 13.17 1.69
C LEU A 392 -3.05 14.28 2.59
N ALA A 393 -2.94 15.51 2.08
CA ALA A 393 -2.48 16.66 2.85
C ALA A 393 -3.58 17.27 3.74
N ASN A 394 -4.84 16.86 3.54
CA ASN A 394 -6.02 17.39 4.23
C ASN A 394 -6.16 18.92 4.17
N ASP A 395 -5.75 19.53 3.06
CA ASP A 395 -5.90 20.97 2.80
C ASP A 395 -7.04 21.19 1.80
N GLY A 396 -8.17 21.68 2.29
CA GLY A 396 -9.37 21.92 1.47
C GLY A 396 -9.18 22.95 0.35
N ARG A 397 -8.27 23.93 0.51
CA ARG A 397 -8.00 24.94 -0.53
C ARG A 397 -7.16 24.34 -1.66
N VAL A 398 -6.11 23.60 -1.30
CA VAL A 398 -5.27 22.90 -2.27
C VAL A 398 -6.09 21.84 -3.01
N LEU A 399 -6.95 21.11 -2.29
CA LEU A 399 -7.85 20.11 -2.87
C LEU A 399 -8.85 20.73 -3.85
N ALA A 400 -9.45 21.88 -3.51
CA ALA A 400 -10.35 22.59 -4.41
C ALA A 400 -9.66 23.04 -5.71
N LYS A 401 -8.41 23.51 -5.62
CA LYS A 401 -7.60 23.90 -6.79
C LYS A 401 -7.26 22.68 -7.66
N ALA A 402 -6.84 21.58 -7.04
CA ALA A 402 -6.54 20.33 -7.74
C ALA A 402 -7.78 19.78 -8.48
N ALA A 403 -8.95 19.80 -7.83
CA ALA A 403 -10.21 19.40 -8.44
C ALA A 403 -10.58 20.27 -9.66
N ALA A 404 -10.42 21.59 -9.56
CA ALA A 404 -10.67 22.49 -10.69
C ALA A 404 -9.71 22.22 -11.87
N ALA A 405 -8.43 21.95 -11.60
CA ALA A 405 -7.45 21.61 -12.62
C ALA A 405 -7.80 20.28 -13.32
N LEU A 406 -8.18 19.25 -12.55
CA LEU A 406 -8.62 17.96 -13.11
C LEU A 406 -9.90 18.11 -13.95
N GLN A 407 -10.89 18.89 -13.48
CA GLN A 407 -12.09 19.19 -14.26
C GLN A 407 -11.74 19.88 -15.59
N GLY A 408 -10.83 20.86 -15.57
CA GLY A 408 -10.36 21.53 -16.78
C GLY A 408 -9.61 20.59 -17.72
N ALA A 409 -8.79 19.69 -17.18
CA ALA A 409 -8.04 18.69 -17.95
C ALA A 409 -8.95 17.64 -18.63
N LEU A 410 -10.06 17.28 -17.99
CA LEU A 410 -11.07 16.41 -18.61
C LEU A 410 -11.77 17.11 -19.77
N GLY A 411 -12.06 18.41 -19.66
CA GLY A 411 -12.74 19.16 -20.73
C GLY A 411 -14.07 18.50 -21.12
N ALA A 412 -14.15 18.01 -22.36
CA ALA A 412 -15.31 17.28 -22.88
C ALA A 412 -15.22 15.74 -22.75
N ASP A 413 -14.10 15.20 -22.24
CA ASP A 413 -13.94 13.77 -22.02
C ASP A 413 -14.86 13.29 -20.89
N THR A 414 -15.80 12.43 -21.25
CA THR A 414 -16.79 11.84 -20.33
C THR A 414 -16.52 10.36 -20.06
N THR A 415 -15.36 9.83 -20.46
CA THR A 415 -15.05 8.38 -20.43
C THR A 415 -14.15 7.96 -19.28
N ARG A 416 -13.63 8.91 -18.49
CA ARG A 416 -12.65 8.67 -17.42
C ARG A 416 -13.28 8.42 -16.06
N GLY A 417 -13.75 7.19 -15.86
CA GLY A 417 -14.50 6.80 -14.66
C GLY A 417 -13.76 7.08 -13.35
N GLU A 418 -12.46 6.82 -13.30
CA GLU A 418 -11.65 7.05 -12.11
C GLU A 418 -11.42 8.54 -11.84
N ALA A 419 -11.19 9.34 -12.89
CA ALA A 419 -11.07 10.78 -12.75
C ALA A 419 -12.37 11.42 -12.24
N PHE A 420 -13.53 11.01 -12.75
CA PHE A 420 -14.83 11.47 -12.27
C PHE A 420 -15.11 11.03 -10.82
N PHE A 421 -14.69 9.82 -10.44
CA PHE A 421 -14.80 9.36 -9.06
C PHE A 421 -13.96 10.22 -8.11
N LEU A 422 -12.68 10.46 -8.44
CA LEU A 422 -11.79 11.32 -7.66
C LEU A 422 -12.31 12.76 -7.55
N LEU A 423 -12.85 13.32 -8.65
CA LEU A 423 -13.51 14.62 -8.63
C LEU A 423 -14.70 14.66 -7.69
N GLY A 424 -15.55 13.63 -7.76
CA GLY A 424 -16.70 13.47 -6.89
C GLY A 424 -16.33 13.47 -5.40
N LEU A 425 -15.30 12.71 -5.04
CA LEU A 425 -14.77 12.67 -3.67
C LEU A 425 -14.19 14.02 -3.24
N ALA A 426 -13.42 14.68 -4.10
CA ALA A 426 -12.84 15.99 -3.83
C ALA A 426 -13.91 17.07 -3.63
N TYR A 427 -14.94 17.11 -4.48
CA TYR A 427 -16.06 18.05 -4.32
C TYR A 427 -16.87 17.78 -3.07
N ARG A 428 -17.09 16.51 -2.71
CA ARG A 428 -17.75 16.15 -1.45
C ARG A 428 -16.95 16.65 -0.24
N GLN A 429 -15.63 16.43 -0.23
CA GLN A 429 -14.75 16.87 0.87
C GLN A 429 -14.67 18.41 0.98
N THR A 430 -14.81 19.12 -0.14
CA THR A 430 -14.82 20.60 -0.17
C THR A 430 -16.22 21.22 -0.06
N GLY A 431 -17.26 20.43 0.22
CA GLY A 431 -18.63 20.91 0.44
C GLY A 431 -19.39 21.32 -0.83
N LYS A 432 -18.88 21.02 -2.03
CA LYS A 432 -19.51 21.37 -3.31
C LYS A 432 -20.48 20.27 -3.77
N THR A 433 -21.60 20.11 -3.06
CA THR A 433 -22.55 18.99 -3.24
C THR A 433 -23.03 18.80 -4.69
N ASP A 434 -23.44 19.86 -5.40
CA ASP A 434 -23.93 19.74 -6.78
C ASP A 434 -22.86 19.29 -7.78
N ALA A 435 -21.63 19.74 -7.57
CA ALA A 435 -20.50 19.31 -8.40
C ALA A 435 -20.13 17.84 -8.10
N ALA A 436 -20.21 17.44 -6.82
CA ALA A 436 -20.00 16.05 -6.41
C ALA A 436 -21.05 15.12 -7.02
N LEU A 437 -22.33 15.52 -7.04
CA LEU A 437 -23.42 14.78 -7.68
C LEU A 437 -23.11 14.51 -9.15
N ARG A 438 -22.87 15.57 -9.94
CA ARG A 438 -22.60 15.43 -11.38
C ARG A 438 -21.42 14.51 -11.67
N ALA A 439 -20.33 14.65 -10.91
CA ALA A 439 -19.13 13.85 -11.08
C ALA A 439 -19.36 12.38 -10.70
N LEU A 440 -19.99 12.09 -9.55
CA LEU A 440 -20.24 10.72 -9.11
C LEU A 440 -21.30 10.01 -9.96
N GLU A 441 -22.34 10.73 -10.41
CA GLU A 441 -23.31 10.18 -11.35
C GLU A 441 -22.62 9.79 -12.67
N GLN A 442 -21.67 10.60 -13.16
CA GLN A 442 -20.88 10.24 -14.34
C GLN A 442 -19.99 9.02 -14.08
N ALA A 443 -19.32 8.95 -12.93
CA ALA A 443 -18.48 7.81 -12.56
C ALA A 443 -19.28 6.49 -12.49
N VAL A 444 -20.51 6.53 -11.96
CA VAL A 444 -21.44 5.40 -11.90
C VAL A 444 -22.05 5.07 -13.26
N ARG A 445 -22.32 6.06 -14.12
CA ARG A 445 -22.76 5.80 -15.51
C ARG A 445 -21.70 5.07 -16.33
N ILE A 446 -20.43 5.41 -16.14
CA ILE A 446 -19.31 4.76 -16.83
C ILE A 446 -19.12 3.32 -16.33
N ASP A 447 -19.13 3.13 -15.01
CA ASP A 447 -19.03 1.80 -14.41
C ASP A 447 -19.93 1.69 -13.16
N SER A 448 -21.06 1.02 -13.35
CA SER A 448 -22.07 0.77 -12.33
C SER A 448 -21.78 -0.48 -11.49
N ASN A 449 -20.67 -1.17 -11.76
CA ASN A 449 -20.24 -2.39 -11.05
C ASN A 449 -19.14 -2.11 -10.02
N ARG A 450 -19.10 -0.88 -9.46
CA ARG A 450 -18.14 -0.46 -8.44
C ARG A 450 -18.84 -0.07 -7.13
N PRO A 451 -18.78 -0.91 -6.08
CA PRO A 451 -19.50 -0.66 -4.82
C PRO A 451 -19.15 0.67 -4.13
N ASP A 452 -17.88 1.06 -4.15
CA ASP A 452 -17.35 2.33 -3.66
C ASP A 452 -17.91 3.55 -4.42
N ARG A 453 -18.08 3.47 -5.75
CA ARG A 453 -18.70 4.55 -6.53
C ARG A 453 -20.18 4.69 -6.18
N LEU A 454 -20.88 3.57 -6.07
CA LEU A 454 -22.31 3.53 -5.71
C LEU A 454 -22.54 4.08 -4.29
N GLN A 455 -21.71 3.68 -3.33
CA GLN A 455 -21.81 4.16 -1.95
C GLN A 455 -21.39 5.63 -1.83
N ALA A 456 -20.35 6.08 -2.54
CA ALA A 456 -20.03 7.51 -2.60
C ALA A 456 -21.20 8.33 -3.14
N LEU A 457 -21.87 7.86 -4.20
CA LEU A 457 -23.05 8.52 -4.77
C LEU A 457 -24.23 8.52 -3.78
N ALA A 458 -24.49 7.40 -3.10
CA ALA A 458 -25.54 7.28 -2.10
C ALA A 458 -25.38 8.33 -0.98
N ARG A 459 -24.16 8.46 -0.43
CA ARG A 459 -23.87 9.45 0.62
C ARG A 459 -24.03 10.90 0.17
N VAL A 460 -23.78 11.19 -1.11
CA VAL A 460 -24.03 12.53 -1.66
C VAL A 460 -25.52 12.74 -1.93
N TYR A 461 -26.25 11.70 -2.35
CA TYR A 461 -27.70 11.73 -2.49
C TYR A 461 -28.41 12.00 -1.16
N GLU A 462 -27.95 11.38 -0.07
CA GLU A 462 -28.43 11.65 1.29
C GLU A 462 -28.26 13.12 1.67
N ARG A 463 -27.05 13.68 1.50
CA ARG A 463 -26.76 15.10 1.78
C ARG A 463 -27.56 16.06 0.90
N ALA A 464 -27.93 15.63 -0.31
CA ALA A 464 -28.70 16.41 -1.26
C ALA A 464 -30.22 16.21 -1.13
N GLY A 465 -30.70 15.40 -0.17
CA GLY A 465 -32.12 15.13 0.02
C GLY A 465 -32.78 14.44 -1.18
N ARG A 466 -32.04 13.60 -1.91
CA ARG A 466 -32.61 12.81 -3.02
C ARG A 466 -33.59 11.76 -2.50
N PRO A 467 -34.52 11.26 -3.34
CA PRO A 467 -35.54 10.31 -2.90
C PRO A 467 -34.96 9.07 -2.19
N PRO A 468 -35.47 8.68 -1.00
CA PRO A 468 -34.98 7.53 -0.24
C PRO A 468 -34.89 6.23 -1.05
N ALA A 469 -35.87 5.98 -1.93
CA ALA A 469 -35.86 4.80 -2.79
C ALA A 469 -34.64 4.73 -3.72
N ALA A 470 -34.15 5.87 -4.21
CA ALA A 470 -32.96 5.95 -5.05
C ALA A 470 -31.68 5.68 -4.24
N ILE A 471 -31.61 6.20 -3.01
CA ILE A 471 -30.48 5.96 -2.09
C ILE A 471 -30.40 4.48 -1.72
N ALA A 472 -31.53 3.89 -1.31
CA ALA A 472 -31.64 2.47 -0.98
C ALA A 472 -31.26 1.56 -2.16
N ALA A 473 -31.59 1.95 -3.39
CA ALA A 473 -31.21 1.20 -4.58
C ALA A 473 -29.68 1.17 -4.80
N LEU A 474 -28.99 2.29 -4.55
CA LEU A 474 -27.52 2.37 -4.65
C LEU A 474 -26.83 1.47 -3.63
N TYR A 475 -27.24 1.53 -2.35
CA TYR A 475 -26.70 0.67 -1.30
C TYR A 475 -26.96 -0.81 -1.59
N ARG A 476 -28.20 -1.18 -1.93
CA ARG A 476 -28.54 -2.57 -2.28
C ARG A 476 -27.74 -3.06 -3.48
N ARG A 477 -27.55 -2.25 -4.51
CA ARG A 477 -26.71 -2.62 -5.67
C ARG A 477 -25.26 -2.83 -5.26
N ALA A 478 -24.69 -1.96 -4.42
CA ALA A 478 -23.33 -2.12 -3.91
C ALA A 478 -23.15 -3.44 -3.13
N LEU A 479 -24.12 -3.78 -2.27
CA LEU A 479 -24.10 -5.01 -1.47
C LEU A 479 -24.46 -6.27 -2.27
N GLN A 480 -25.16 -6.15 -3.40
CA GLN A 480 -25.35 -7.26 -4.35
C GLN A 480 -24.04 -7.59 -5.07
N LEU A 481 -23.25 -6.58 -5.44
CA LEU A 481 -21.95 -6.77 -6.09
C LEU A 481 -20.93 -7.40 -5.14
N GLN A 482 -20.97 -7.01 -3.85
CA GLN A 482 -20.14 -7.62 -2.82
C GLN A 482 -20.81 -7.58 -1.44
N PRO A 483 -21.40 -8.70 -0.97
CA PRO A 483 -22.11 -8.77 0.30
C PRO A 483 -21.24 -8.57 1.54
N ALA A 484 -19.94 -8.83 1.48
CA ALA A 484 -19.03 -8.76 2.63
C ALA A 484 -18.48 -7.34 2.92
N LEU A 485 -19.01 -6.29 2.27
CA LEU A 485 -18.62 -4.90 2.51
C LEU A 485 -19.26 -4.35 3.79
N ALA A 486 -18.70 -4.70 4.95
CA ALA A 486 -19.19 -4.32 6.28
C ALA A 486 -19.44 -2.80 6.42
N TRP A 487 -18.50 -1.97 5.96
CA TRP A 487 -18.60 -0.52 6.03
C TRP A 487 -19.72 0.07 5.16
N ILE A 488 -19.95 -0.47 3.95
CA ILE A 488 -21.11 -0.07 3.12
C ILE A 488 -22.41 -0.52 3.77
N ARG A 489 -22.41 -1.71 4.40
CA ARG A 489 -23.58 -2.24 5.09
C ARG A 489 -23.93 -1.43 6.33
N ALA A 490 -22.94 -0.94 7.07
CA ALA A 490 -23.13 -0.02 8.19
C ALA A 490 -23.71 1.31 7.69
N ASP A 491 -23.14 1.93 6.65
CA ASP A 491 -23.72 3.16 6.07
C ASP A 491 -25.17 2.94 5.57
N TYR A 492 -25.50 1.75 5.03
CA TYR A 492 -26.87 1.43 4.66
C TYR A 492 -27.79 1.30 5.88
N ALA A 493 -27.29 0.74 6.98
CA ALA A 493 -28.02 0.65 8.24
C ALA A 493 -28.28 2.04 8.83
N ASP A 494 -27.30 2.93 8.81
CA ASP A 494 -27.44 4.34 9.21
C ASP A 494 -28.56 5.01 8.39
N PHE A 495 -28.53 4.84 7.07
CA PHE A 495 -29.55 5.37 6.18
C PHE A 495 -30.95 4.83 6.51
N LEU A 496 -31.09 3.52 6.73
CA LEU A 496 -32.37 2.87 7.07
C LEU A 496 -32.91 3.35 8.42
N HIS A 497 -32.04 3.47 9.42
CA HIS A 497 -32.40 3.98 10.74
C HIS A 497 -32.95 5.41 10.65
N ALA A 498 -32.33 6.26 9.82
CA ALA A 498 -32.78 7.63 9.57
C ALA A 498 -34.14 7.73 8.83
N GLN A 499 -34.62 6.66 8.19
CA GLN A 499 -35.92 6.67 7.49
C GLN A 499 -37.12 6.49 8.44
N GLY A 500 -36.89 6.09 9.69
CA GLY A 500 -37.93 6.01 10.73
C GLY A 500 -38.24 4.60 11.22
N TRP A 501 -39.27 4.51 12.06
CA TRP A 501 -39.59 3.34 12.89
C TRP A 501 -39.81 2.04 12.09
N GLU A 502 -40.44 2.13 10.92
CA GLU A 502 -40.76 0.95 10.11
C GLU A 502 -39.53 0.20 9.60
N LEU A 503 -38.38 0.87 9.50
CA LEU A 503 -37.13 0.31 8.96
C LEU A 503 -36.08 0.00 10.03
N ARG A 504 -36.40 0.15 11.33
CA ARG A 504 -35.47 -0.12 12.43
C ARG A 504 -35.01 -1.58 12.51
N ALA A 505 -35.91 -2.53 12.27
CA ALA A 505 -35.57 -3.94 12.26
C ALA A 505 -34.58 -4.29 11.14
N ASP A 506 -34.75 -3.69 9.95
CA ASP A 506 -33.81 -3.85 8.83
C ASP A 506 -32.46 -3.19 9.14
N ALA A 507 -32.46 -2.02 9.78
CA ALA A 507 -31.24 -1.35 10.21
C ALA A 507 -30.46 -2.18 11.25
N GLU A 508 -31.12 -2.70 12.29
CA GLU A 508 -30.49 -3.59 13.28
C GLU A 508 -29.87 -4.82 12.60
N SER A 509 -30.62 -5.48 11.71
CA SER A 509 -30.16 -6.63 10.96
C SER A 509 -28.91 -6.31 10.12
N ALA A 510 -28.90 -5.14 9.46
CA ALA A 510 -27.78 -4.67 8.67
C ALA A 510 -26.55 -4.38 9.55
N TYR A 511 -26.68 -3.70 10.69
CA TYR A 511 -25.58 -3.50 11.65
C TYR A 511 -25.01 -4.82 12.14
N ARG A 512 -25.84 -5.74 12.61
CA ARG A 512 -25.39 -7.06 13.11
C ARG A 512 -24.64 -7.84 12.03
N THR A 513 -25.13 -7.82 10.79
CA THR A 513 -24.46 -8.47 9.67
C THR A 513 -23.12 -7.79 9.34
N ALA A 514 -23.03 -6.46 9.41
CA ALA A 514 -21.77 -5.74 9.23
C ALA A 514 -20.74 -6.15 10.28
N LEU A 515 -21.18 -6.31 11.53
CA LEU A 515 -20.36 -6.72 12.67
C LEU A 515 -19.94 -8.20 12.63
N VAL A 516 -20.72 -9.07 11.98
CA VAL A 516 -20.28 -10.44 11.68
C VAL A 516 -19.11 -10.42 10.69
N GLU A 517 -19.16 -9.58 9.66
CA GLU A 517 -18.10 -9.47 8.66
C GLU A 517 -16.86 -8.73 9.17
N GLN A 518 -17.04 -7.66 9.94
CA GLN A 518 -15.95 -6.89 10.56
C GLN A 518 -16.29 -6.53 12.01
N PRO A 519 -15.97 -7.42 12.97
CA PRO A 519 -16.22 -7.16 14.39
C PRO A 519 -15.45 -5.96 14.98
N SER A 520 -14.41 -5.47 14.28
CA SER A 520 -13.63 -4.30 14.73
C SER A 520 -14.24 -2.96 14.30
N LEU A 521 -15.38 -2.95 13.62
CA LEU A 521 -16.03 -1.71 13.17
C LEU A 521 -16.76 -1.04 14.34
N ASP A 522 -16.02 -0.24 15.11
CA ASP A 522 -16.47 0.49 16.30
C ASP A 522 -17.71 1.36 16.02
N VAL A 523 -17.73 2.08 14.90
CA VAL A 523 -18.87 2.93 14.49
C VAL A 523 -20.17 2.12 14.36
N ALA A 524 -20.11 0.89 13.83
CA ALA A 524 -21.29 0.05 13.69
C ALA A 524 -21.80 -0.48 15.06
N TRP A 525 -20.90 -0.72 16.02
CA TRP A 525 -21.29 -1.05 17.39
C TRP A 525 -21.97 0.13 18.07
N PHE A 526 -21.43 1.34 17.90
CA PHE A 526 -22.01 2.56 18.47
C PHE A 526 -23.40 2.83 17.90
N ASN A 527 -23.56 2.84 16.58
CA ASN A 527 -24.86 3.11 15.95
C ASN A 527 -25.91 2.02 16.26
N LEU A 528 -25.48 0.75 16.39
CA LEU A 528 -26.36 -0.31 16.91
C LEU A 528 -26.81 -0.01 18.36
N GLY A 529 -25.91 0.48 19.21
CA GLY A 529 -26.24 0.92 20.56
C GLY A 529 -27.29 2.04 20.59
N VAL A 530 -27.10 3.07 19.77
CA VAL A 530 -28.07 4.19 19.63
C VAL A 530 -29.45 3.67 19.22
N LEU A 531 -29.52 2.83 18.18
CA LEU A 531 -30.79 2.24 17.73
C LEU A 531 -31.46 1.43 18.85
N LEU A 532 -30.71 0.62 19.59
CA LEU A 532 -31.24 -0.20 20.69
C LEU A 532 -31.71 0.65 21.88
N THR A 533 -31.07 1.77 22.15
CA THR A 533 -31.52 2.75 23.16
C THR A 533 -32.87 3.35 22.76
N GLU A 534 -33.04 3.74 21.51
CA GLU A 534 -34.31 4.27 20.98
C GLU A 534 -35.46 3.24 21.01
N GLU A 535 -35.14 1.95 21.05
CA GLU A 535 -36.09 0.84 21.23
C GLU A 535 -36.32 0.46 22.69
N GLY A 536 -35.65 1.12 23.64
CA GLY A 536 -35.73 0.81 25.08
C GLY A 536 -35.02 -0.49 25.48
N ARG A 537 -34.21 -1.08 24.61
CA ARG A 537 -33.46 -2.33 24.84
C ARG A 537 -32.13 -2.07 25.52
N LEU A 538 -32.19 -1.38 26.67
CA LEU A 538 -31.02 -0.82 27.37
C LEU A 538 -29.90 -1.83 27.69
N PRO A 539 -30.17 -3.09 28.11
CA PRO A 539 -29.09 -4.06 28.33
C PRO A 539 -28.29 -4.36 27.06
N ALA A 540 -28.98 -4.55 25.93
CA ALA A 540 -28.33 -4.82 24.65
C ALA A 540 -27.60 -3.58 24.10
N ALA A 541 -28.17 -2.38 24.31
CA ALA A 541 -27.50 -1.12 23.98
C ALA A 541 -26.19 -0.95 24.78
N SER A 542 -26.23 -1.22 26.08
CA SER A 542 -25.05 -1.18 26.95
C SER A 542 -23.95 -2.16 26.49
N ASP A 543 -24.32 -3.37 26.05
CA ASP A 543 -23.36 -4.32 25.48
C ASP A 543 -22.74 -3.79 24.17
N ALA A 544 -23.54 -3.18 23.29
CA ALA A 544 -23.07 -2.60 22.04
C ALA A 544 -22.11 -1.42 22.30
N PHE A 545 -22.46 -0.49 23.19
CA PHE A 545 -21.57 0.61 23.58
C PHE A 545 -20.29 0.13 24.25
N ARG A 546 -20.34 -0.92 25.09
CA ARG A 546 -19.13 -1.53 25.67
C ARG A 546 -18.21 -2.10 24.60
N ASN A 547 -18.74 -2.74 23.56
CA ASN A 547 -17.94 -3.20 22.43
C ASN A 547 -17.33 -2.02 21.64
N ALA A 548 -18.11 -0.97 21.39
CA ALA A 548 -17.63 0.24 20.72
C ALA A 548 -16.48 0.90 21.49
N VAL A 549 -16.63 1.08 22.81
CA VAL A 549 -15.61 1.67 23.70
C VAL A 549 -14.37 0.77 23.83
N GLN A 550 -14.53 -0.55 23.87
CA GLN A 550 -13.40 -1.47 23.88
C GLN A 550 -12.61 -1.45 22.58
N LEU A 551 -13.24 -1.11 21.45
CA LEU A 551 -12.54 -0.88 20.20
C LEU A 551 -11.97 0.53 20.13
N ASN A 552 -12.70 1.53 20.61
CA ASN A 552 -12.32 2.95 20.58
C ASN A 552 -12.65 3.63 21.92
N PRO A 553 -11.67 3.71 22.85
CA PRO A 553 -11.90 4.29 24.17
C PRO A 553 -12.05 5.82 24.15
N PHE A 554 -11.88 6.47 22.99
CA PHE A 554 -12.08 7.91 22.82
C PHE A 554 -13.41 8.26 22.13
N LEU A 555 -14.29 7.28 21.93
CA LEU A 555 -15.64 7.52 21.43
C LEU A 555 -16.51 8.11 22.55
N ALA A 556 -16.43 9.44 22.71
CA ALA A 556 -17.02 10.18 23.83
C ALA A 556 -18.55 10.00 23.92
N GLU A 557 -19.22 9.94 22.78
CA GLU A 557 -20.65 9.70 22.67
C GLU A 557 -21.02 8.32 23.24
N ALA A 558 -20.30 7.26 22.85
CA ALA A 558 -20.53 5.91 23.37
C ALA A 558 -20.28 5.80 24.88
N LEU A 559 -19.28 6.53 25.40
CA LEU A 559 -19.02 6.61 26.84
C LEU A 559 -20.16 7.33 27.58
N SER A 560 -20.66 8.44 27.03
CA SER A 560 -21.78 9.20 27.58
C SER A 560 -23.03 8.33 27.66
N ASP A 561 -23.39 7.68 26.56
CA ASP A 561 -24.58 6.82 26.48
C ASP A 561 -24.49 5.63 27.44
N LEU A 562 -23.29 5.05 27.59
CA LEU A 562 -23.05 3.95 28.53
C LEU A 562 -23.24 4.39 29.99
N VAL A 563 -22.78 5.59 30.36
CA VAL A 563 -22.98 6.17 31.69
C VAL A 563 -24.45 6.50 31.92
N GLU A 564 -25.13 7.09 30.94
CA GLU A 564 -26.55 7.42 31.02
C GLU A 564 -27.39 6.18 31.29
N ILE A 565 -27.18 5.10 30.53
CA ILE A 565 -27.86 3.80 30.74
C ILE A 565 -27.54 3.20 32.11
N GLY A 566 -26.28 3.33 32.58
CA GLY A 566 -25.85 2.78 33.87
C GLY A 566 -26.34 3.58 35.09
N THR A 567 -26.72 4.85 34.90
CA THR A 567 -27.12 5.77 35.96
C THR A 567 -28.62 6.07 35.98
N THR A 568 -29.34 5.75 34.91
CA THR A 568 -30.81 5.83 34.89
C THR A 568 -31.39 4.68 35.74
N PRO A 569 -32.15 4.98 36.82
CA PRO A 569 -32.96 3.97 37.47
C PRO A 569 -33.90 3.36 36.43
N HIS A 570 -34.17 2.05 36.48
CA HIS A 570 -35.10 1.31 35.61
C HIS A 570 -36.56 1.81 35.58
N ALA A 571 -36.84 3.06 35.97
CA ALA A 571 -38.16 3.61 36.26
C ALA A 571 -38.52 4.87 35.44
N VAL A 572 -37.81 5.22 34.38
CA VAL A 572 -38.25 6.31 33.47
C VAL A 572 -38.45 5.77 32.06
N LEU A 573 -39.42 4.86 31.93
CA LEU A 573 -40.09 4.58 30.67
C LEU A 573 -41.49 5.20 30.73
N THR A 574 -41.63 6.41 30.21
CA THR A 574 -42.87 6.82 29.53
C THR A 574 -42.52 7.80 28.43
N VAL A 575 -42.58 7.27 27.22
CA VAL A 575 -42.72 7.89 25.92
C VAL A 575 -43.47 9.23 25.96
N ARG A 576 -42.94 10.23 25.24
CA ARG A 576 -43.76 11.13 24.42
C ARG A 576 -43.16 11.26 23.04
#